data_AF-A0A831VXX1-F1
#
_entry.id   AF-A0A831VXX1-F1
#
_cell.length_a   1.000
_cell.length_b   1.000
_cell.length_c   1.000
_cell.angle_alpha   90.00
_cell.angle_beta   90.00
_cell.angle_gamma   90.00
#
_symmetry.space_group_name_H-M   'P 1'
#
loop_
_entity.id
_entity.type
_entity.pdbx_description
1 polymer ?
#
loop_
_entity_poly.entity_id
_entity_poly.type
_entity_poly.pdbx_seq_one_letter_code
_entity_poly.pdbx_strand_id
1 'polypeptide(L)'
;MKAATVKPNLRNQQRADVVTDIVIEGPDGCQLTCKISNLSRTGVMVSCNQETAGQLMPYLKAPAPGNCVKVKTRFSVPVAATQPVSILANGNIVHLRRMARDEFQFGIQFADFEDNGFDYVDNYVRKLLTDTSGSN
;
A
#
# COMPACT_ATOMS: atom_id res chain seq x y z
N MET A 1 -37.60 0.18 -10.74
CA MET A 1 -36.12 0.08 -10.74
C MET A 1 -35.66 -0.05 -9.30
N LYS A 2 -34.98 -1.14 -8.94
CA LYS A 2 -34.53 -1.39 -7.55
C LYS A 2 -33.20 -0.66 -7.36
N ALA A 3 -33.18 0.36 -6.50
CA ALA A 3 -31.97 1.11 -6.20
C ALA A 3 -30.92 0.15 -5.64
N ALA A 4 -29.77 0.06 -6.30
CA ALA A 4 -28.64 -0.70 -5.79
C ALA A 4 -28.25 -0.11 -4.43
N THR A 5 -28.29 -0.93 -3.39
CA THR A 5 -27.79 -0.58 -2.06
C THR A 5 -26.31 -0.25 -2.21
N VAL A 6 -25.98 1.04 -2.23
CA VAL A 6 -24.60 1.51 -2.26
C VAL A 6 -23.97 1.03 -0.97
N LYS A 7 -23.16 -0.04 -1.04
CA LYS A 7 -22.36 -0.48 0.10
C LYS A 7 -21.57 0.75 0.57
N PRO A 8 -21.66 1.13 1.85
CA PRO A 8 -20.91 2.26 2.35
C PRO A 8 -19.43 2.01 2.08
N ASN A 9 -18.80 2.95 1.35
CA ASN A 9 -17.37 2.90 1.17
C ASN A 9 -16.73 3.16 2.54
N LEU A 10 -16.24 2.10 3.18
CA LEU A 10 -15.59 2.17 4.49
C LEU A 10 -14.24 2.91 4.42
N ARG A 11 -13.78 3.31 3.24
CA ARG A 11 -12.57 4.11 3.07
C ARG A 11 -12.86 5.56 3.45
N ASN A 12 -12.27 6.00 4.56
CA ASN A 12 -12.26 7.39 5.00
C ASN A 12 -11.08 8.20 4.43
N GLN A 13 -10.26 7.61 3.55
CA GLN A 13 -9.09 8.24 2.94
C GLN A 13 -9.11 8.07 1.43
N GLN A 14 -8.85 9.16 0.71
CA GLN A 14 -8.59 9.13 -0.72
C GLN A 14 -7.26 8.43 -1.00
N ARG A 15 -7.19 7.74 -2.14
CA ARG A 15 -6.00 7.05 -2.60
C ARG A 15 -5.60 7.61 -3.96
N ALA A 16 -4.31 7.84 -4.14
CA ALA A 16 -3.74 8.18 -5.44
C ALA A 16 -3.20 6.91 -6.09
N ASP A 17 -3.47 6.72 -7.37
CA ASP A 17 -2.86 5.64 -8.14
C ASP A 17 -1.38 5.96 -8.36
N VAL A 18 -0.52 5.03 -7.95
CA VAL A 18 0.94 5.17 -8.00
C VAL A 18 1.51 3.82 -8.40
N VAL A 19 2.42 3.83 -9.37
CA VAL A 19 3.14 2.63 -9.81
C VAL A 19 4.62 2.84 -9.56
N THR A 20 5.12 2.22 -8.50
CA THR A 20 6.54 2.23 -8.14
C THR A 20 6.88 0.96 -7.37
N ASP A 21 8.16 0.62 -7.29
CA ASP A 21 8.61 -0.53 -6.53
C ASP A 21 8.62 -0.22 -5.02
N ILE A 22 8.36 -1.25 -4.23
CA ILE A 22 8.38 -1.22 -2.77
C ILE A 22 9.03 -2.50 -2.27
N VAL A 23 9.95 -2.35 -1.32
CA VAL A 23 10.52 -3.47 -0.58
C VAL A 23 9.71 -3.66 0.69
N ILE A 24 9.31 -4.90 0.96
CA ILE A 24 8.57 -5.32 2.14
C ILE A 24 9.45 -6.31 2.90
N GLU A 25 9.76 -5.99 4.15
CA GLU A 25 10.46 -6.87 5.08
C GLU A 25 9.44 -7.56 5.98
N GLY A 26 9.42 -8.89 5.93
CA GLY A 26 8.61 -9.73 6.80
C GLY A 26 9.18 -9.86 8.22
N PRO A 27 8.42 -10.45 9.16
CA PRO A 27 8.88 -10.69 10.53
C PRO A 27 10.12 -11.58 10.65
N ASP A 28 10.36 -12.42 9.65
CA ASP A 28 11.51 -13.32 9.54
C ASP A 28 12.76 -12.61 8.95
N GLY A 29 12.66 -11.32 8.62
CA GLY A 29 13.70 -10.54 7.99
C GLY A 29 13.82 -10.76 6.48
N CYS A 30 12.96 -11.59 5.88
CA CYS A 30 12.93 -11.77 4.43
C CYS A 30 12.48 -10.47 3.75
N GLN A 31 13.19 -10.06 2.70
CA GLN A 31 12.87 -8.87 1.92
C GLN A 31 12.34 -9.24 0.54
N LEU A 32 11.20 -8.66 0.20
CA LEU A 32 10.46 -8.94 -1.02
C LEU A 32 10.16 -7.66 -1.76
N THR A 33 10.38 -7.66 -3.08
CA THR A 33 10.05 -6.52 -3.92
C THR A 33 8.68 -6.73 -4.57
N CYS A 34 7.79 -5.77 -4.35
CA CYS A 34 6.45 -5.71 -4.91
C CYS A 34 6.26 -4.40 -5.68
N LYS A 35 5.11 -4.23 -6.34
CA LYS A 35 4.71 -2.97 -6.98
C LYS A 35 3.58 -2.31 -6.22
N ILE A 36 3.73 -1.04 -5.86
CA ILE A 36 2.62 -0.21 -5.39
C ILE A 36 1.59 -0.11 -6.51
N SER A 37 0.31 -0.24 -6.15
CA SER A 37 -0.84 -0.02 -7.04
C SER A 37 -1.56 1.28 -6.70
N ASN A 38 -1.62 1.62 -5.41
CA ASN A 38 -2.11 2.92 -4.93
C ASN A 38 -1.59 3.24 -3.54
N LEU A 39 -1.58 4.52 -3.21
CA LEU A 39 -1.06 5.06 -1.95
C LEU A 39 -2.08 6.00 -1.31
N SER A 40 -2.20 5.94 0.01
CA SER A 40 -2.85 6.96 0.84
C SER A 40 -1.96 7.33 2.01
N ARG A 41 -2.38 8.33 2.78
CA ARG A 41 -1.70 8.76 4.01
C ARG A 41 -1.57 7.66 5.06
N THR A 42 -2.49 6.69 5.05
CA THR A 42 -2.63 5.67 6.10
C THR A 42 -2.28 4.27 5.63
N GLY A 43 -1.98 4.08 4.35
CA GLY A 43 -1.62 2.77 3.85
C GLY A 43 -1.31 2.73 2.36
N VAL A 44 -0.84 1.56 1.94
CA VAL A 44 -0.44 1.28 0.57
C VAL A 44 -1.09 -0.02 0.11
N MET A 45 -1.51 -0.07 -1.15
CA MET A 45 -1.85 -1.33 -1.82
C MET A 45 -0.67 -1.74 -2.67
N VAL A 46 -0.25 -2.98 -2.54
CA VAL A 46 0.85 -3.56 -3.33
C VAL A 46 0.35 -4.77 -4.10
N SER A 47 1.01 -5.07 -5.22
CA SER A 47 0.76 -6.20 -6.08
C SER A 47 2.05 -7.01 -6.29
N CYS A 48 1.91 -8.33 -6.37
CA CYS A 48 3.01 -9.26 -6.61
C CYS A 48 2.50 -10.59 -7.17
N ASN A 49 3.43 -11.46 -7.56
CA ASN A 49 3.13 -12.79 -8.07
C ASN A 49 2.79 -13.78 -6.94
N GLN A 50 2.40 -15.02 -7.30
CA GLN A 50 2.03 -16.04 -6.34
C GLN A 50 3.19 -16.46 -5.43
N GLU A 51 4.40 -16.53 -5.98
CA GLU A 51 5.60 -16.94 -5.24
C GLU A 51 5.92 -15.94 -4.11
N THR A 52 6.03 -14.66 -4.44
CA THR A 52 6.25 -13.57 -3.48
C THR A 52 5.13 -13.48 -2.45
N ALA A 53 3.88 -13.63 -2.89
CA ALA A 53 2.73 -13.64 -1.98
C ALA A 53 2.79 -14.79 -0.98
N GLY A 54 3.24 -15.98 -1.41
CA GLY A 54 3.38 -17.15 -0.55
C GLY A 54 4.50 -17.03 0.48
N GLN A 55 5.56 -16.29 0.14
CA GLN A 55 6.65 -15.96 1.07
C GLN A 55 6.20 -14.96 2.13
N LEU A 56 5.46 -13.91 1.72
CA LEU A 56 4.97 -12.89 2.66
C LEU A 56 3.83 -13.40 3.55
N MET A 57 2.96 -14.25 3.00
CA MET A 57 1.84 -14.83 3.71
C MET A 57 1.72 -16.34 3.43
N PRO A 58 2.32 -17.18 4.30
CA PRO A 58 2.22 -18.62 4.18
C PRO A 58 0.76 -19.09 4.05
N TYR A 59 0.52 -20.01 3.11
CA TYR A 59 -0.81 -20.52 2.76
C TYR A 59 -1.76 -19.50 2.12
N LEU A 60 -1.30 -18.29 1.78
CA LEU A 60 -2.09 -17.24 1.12
C LEU A 60 -3.42 -16.94 1.84
N LYS A 61 -3.40 -17.00 3.17
CA LYS A 61 -4.57 -16.73 4.00
C LYS A 61 -4.60 -15.26 4.39
N ALA A 62 -5.76 -14.63 4.24
CA ALA A 62 -5.94 -13.28 4.74
C ALA A 62 -5.74 -13.25 6.27
N PRO A 63 -5.15 -12.17 6.81
CA PRO A 63 -5.01 -12.01 8.25
C PRO A 63 -6.39 -12.06 8.91
N ALA A 64 -6.52 -12.83 9.99
CA ALA A 64 -7.73 -12.82 10.79
C ALA A 64 -7.89 -11.44 11.46
N PRO A 65 -9.12 -10.98 11.73
CA PRO A 65 -9.33 -9.77 12.51
C PRO A 65 -8.55 -9.83 13.84
N GLY A 66 -7.71 -8.82 14.10
CA GLY A 66 -6.85 -8.77 15.29
C GLY A 66 -5.51 -9.50 15.16
N ASN A 67 -5.26 -10.24 14.07
CA ASN A 67 -3.98 -10.89 13.79
C ASN A 67 -3.30 -10.23 12.58
N CYS A 68 -2.75 -9.04 12.83
CA CYS A 68 -2.01 -8.27 11.84
C CYS A 68 -0.59 -8.80 11.66
N VAL A 69 -0.19 -9.11 10.42
CA VAL A 69 1.21 -9.44 10.12
C VAL A 69 2.00 -8.12 10.03
N LYS A 70 2.93 -7.93 10.96
CA LYS A 70 3.80 -6.74 10.99
C LYS A 70 4.84 -6.83 9.89
N VAL A 71 5.07 -5.72 9.20
CA VAL A 71 6.07 -5.59 8.13
C VAL A 71 6.78 -4.26 8.23
N LYS A 72 7.99 -4.17 7.68
CA LYS A 72 8.60 -2.89 7.34
C LYS A 72 8.51 -2.66 5.85
N THR A 73 8.29 -1.42 5.45
CA THR A 73 8.19 -1.04 4.05
C THR A 73 9.22 0.01 3.70
N ARG A 74 9.79 -0.10 2.51
CA ARG A 74 10.70 0.88 1.93
C ARG A 74 10.29 1.18 0.50
N PHE A 75 10.00 2.43 0.20
CA PHE A 75 9.67 2.89 -1.15
C PHE A 75 10.12 4.33 -1.32
N SER A 76 10.12 4.84 -2.55
CA SER A 76 10.51 6.22 -2.84
C SER A 76 9.32 7.06 -3.27
N VAL A 77 9.27 8.30 -2.78
CA VAL A 77 8.31 9.32 -3.24
C VAL A 77 9.07 10.51 -3.82
N PRO A 78 8.63 11.08 -4.95
CA PRO A 78 9.24 12.28 -5.51
C PRO A 78 8.76 13.51 -4.74
N VAL A 79 9.67 14.15 -3.99
CA VAL A 79 9.37 15.42 -3.30
C VAL A 79 9.64 16.62 -4.21
N ALA A 80 10.55 16.46 -5.16
CA ALA A 80 10.82 17.37 -6.27
C ALA A 80 11.17 16.55 -7.53
N ALA A 81 11.18 17.20 -8.71
CA ALA A 81 11.38 16.52 -10.00
C ALA A 81 12.65 15.65 -10.07
N THR A 82 13.69 15.99 -9.32
CA THR A 82 15.00 15.32 -9.36
C THR A 82 15.43 14.74 -8.01
N GLN A 83 14.57 14.76 -7.00
CA GLN A 83 14.94 14.35 -5.65
C GLN A 83 13.89 13.39 -5.08
N PRO A 84 14.04 12.07 -5.30
CA PRO A 84 13.25 11.09 -4.57
C PRO A 84 13.72 11.01 -3.12
N VAL A 85 12.78 10.87 -2.19
CA VAL A 85 13.06 10.58 -0.78
C VAL A 85 12.65 9.14 -0.50
N SER A 86 13.53 8.41 0.19
CA SER A 86 13.23 7.07 0.70
C SER A 86 12.32 7.17 1.90
N ILE A 87 11.18 6.49 1.83
CA ILE A 87 10.21 6.36 2.91
C ILE A 87 10.42 5.02 3.58
N LEU A 88 10.63 5.04 4.90
CA LEU A 88 10.66 3.88 5.76
C LEU A 88 9.45 3.94 6.67
N ALA A 89 8.61 2.90 6.63
CA ALA A 89 7.40 2.84 7.44
C ALA A 89 7.17 1.43 7.97
N ASN A 90 6.86 1.34 9.26
CA ASN A 90 6.32 0.14 9.85
C ASN A 90 4.83 0.02 9.48
N GLY A 91 4.36 -1.19 9.27
CA GLY A 91 2.99 -1.41 8.85
C GLY A 91 2.46 -2.79 9.20
N ASN A 92 1.19 -2.96 8.91
CA ASN A 92 0.43 -4.18 9.16
C ASN A 92 -0.24 -4.61 7.86
N ILE A 93 -0.01 -5.85 7.44
CA ILE A 93 -0.85 -6.46 6.40
C ILE A 93 -2.24 -6.66 7.02
N VAL A 94 -3.23 -5.97 6.46
CA VAL A 94 -4.63 -6.00 6.91
C VAL A 94 -5.57 -6.56 5.85
N HIS A 95 -5.07 -6.77 4.63
CA HIS A 95 -5.85 -7.30 3.53
C HIS A 95 -4.98 -8.14 2.59
N LEU A 96 -5.54 -9.24 2.10
CA LEU A 96 -4.98 -10.05 1.02
C LEU A 96 -6.12 -10.43 0.07
N ARG A 97 -5.87 -10.27 -1.23
CA ARG A 97 -6.79 -10.71 -2.28
C ARG A 97 -6.01 -11.29 -3.46
N ARG A 98 -6.52 -12.39 -4.04
CA ARG A 98 -6.09 -12.88 -5.35
C ARG A 98 -6.82 -12.12 -6.46
N MET A 99 -6.09 -11.57 -7.41
CA MET A 99 -6.60 -10.83 -8.56
C MET A 99 -6.65 -11.71 -9.81
N ALA A 100 -5.59 -12.49 -10.03
CA ALA A 100 -5.48 -13.44 -11.14
C ALA A 100 -4.76 -14.72 -10.68
N ARG A 101 -4.46 -15.63 -11.61
CA ARG A 101 -3.75 -16.88 -11.27
C ARG A 101 -2.43 -16.59 -10.55
N ASP A 102 -1.67 -15.64 -11.08
CA ASP A 102 -0.33 -15.25 -10.61
C ASP A 102 -0.28 -13.76 -10.22
N GLU A 103 -1.38 -13.20 -9.72
CA GLU A 103 -1.45 -11.80 -9.30
C GLU A 103 -2.21 -11.70 -7.97
N PHE A 104 -1.55 -11.15 -6.97
CA PHE A 104 -2.05 -11.00 -5.61
C PHE A 104 -1.85 -9.56 -5.15
N GLN A 105 -2.81 -9.08 -4.35
CA GLN A 105 -2.76 -7.76 -3.75
C GLN A 105 -2.75 -7.84 -2.23
N PHE A 106 -1.88 -7.04 -1.61
CA PHE A 106 -1.82 -6.84 -0.18
C PHE A 106 -2.14 -5.40 0.18
N GLY A 107 -3.06 -5.22 1.13
CA GLY A 107 -3.29 -3.92 1.76
C GLY A 107 -2.46 -3.83 3.03
N ILE A 108 -1.53 -2.87 3.05
CA ILE A 108 -0.70 -2.57 4.21
C ILE A 108 -1.20 -1.26 4.82
N GLN A 109 -1.53 -1.30 6.10
CA GLN A 109 -1.83 -0.11 6.89
C GLN A 109 -0.55 0.35 7.59
N PHE A 110 -0.18 1.62 7.43
CA PHE A 110 0.97 2.18 8.12
C PHE A 110 0.67 2.30 9.62
N ALA A 111 1.64 1.91 10.44
CA ALA A 111 1.61 2.04 11.88
C ALA A 111 2.36 3.31 12.31
N ASP A 112 3.54 3.51 11.75
CA ASP A 112 4.41 4.67 12.00
C ASP A 112 5.41 4.83 10.84
N PHE A 113 6.05 6.00 10.82
CA PHE A 113 7.06 6.37 9.83
C PHE A 113 8.35 6.74 10.56
N GLU A 114 9.49 6.43 9.95
CA GLU A 114 10.76 7.02 10.37
C GLU A 114 10.86 8.47 9.86
N ASP A 115 11.52 9.31 10.65
CA ASP A 115 11.74 10.74 10.37
C ASP A 115 10.46 11.47 9.91
N ASN A 116 10.57 12.31 8.88
CA ASN A 116 9.46 13.06 8.30
C ASN A 116 8.72 12.27 7.21
N GLY A 117 8.80 10.93 7.23
CA GLY A 117 8.23 10.06 6.19
C GLY A 117 6.73 10.29 5.95
N PHE A 118 5.98 10.55 7.03
CA PHE A 118 4.56 10.87 6.94
C PHE A 118 4.29 12.13 6.11
N ASP A 119 5.02 13.22 6.37
CA ASP A 119 4.81 14.51 5.70
C ASP A 119 5.12 14.40 4.20
N TYR A 120 6.17 13.65 3.84
CA TYR A 120 6.49 13.40 2.44
C TYR A 120 5.36 12.62 1.72
N VAL A 121 4.78 11.61 2.38
CA VAL A 121 3.66 10.85 1.83
C VAL A 121 2.38 11.70 1.74
N ASP A 122 2.02 12.46 2.78
CA ASP A 122 0.81 13.31 2.76
C ASP A 122 0.90 14.36 1.64
N ASN A 123 2.03 15.05 1.53
CA ASN A 123 2.25 16.05 0.50
C ASN A 123 2.22 15.44 -0.90
N TYR A 124 2.86 14.29 -1.11
CA TYR A 124 2.87 13.61 -2.39
C TYR A 124 1.47 13.16 -2.81
N VAL A 125 0.72 12.50 -1.91
CA VAL A 125 -0.64 12.05 -2.18
C VAL A 125 -1.57 13.23 -2.44
N ARG A 126 -1.47 14.32 -1.65
CA ARG A 126 -2.28 15.52 -1.85
C ARG A 126 -2.03 16.14 -3.23
N LYS A 127 -0.76 16.23 -3.65
CA LYS A 127 -0.39 16.73 -4.98
C LYS A 127 -1.03 15.88 -6.09
N LEU A 128 -0.86 14.56 -6.05
CA LEU A 128 -1.45 13.66 -7.06
C LEU A 128 -2.98 13.78 -7.14
N LEU A 129 -3.66 13.87 -6.00
CA LEU A 129 -5.11 14.02 -5.95
C LEU A 129 -5.57 15.37 -6.52
N THR A 130 -4.78 16.42 -6.33
CA THR A 130 -5.07 17.75 -6.86
C THR A 130 -4.87 17.78 -8.37
N ASP A 131 -3.74 17.25 -8.87
CA ASP A 131 -3.41 17.18 -10.30
C ASP A 131 -4.46 16.38 -11.08
N THR A 132 -4.98 15.30 -10.49
CA THR A 132 -6.05 14.48 -11.10
C THR A 132 -7.39 15.21 -11.15
N SER A 133 -7.67 16.08 -10.17
CA SER A 133 -8.92 16.86 -10.11
C SER A 133 -8.96 18.08 -11.04
N GLY A 134 -7.81 18.54 -11.52
CA GLY A 134 -7.68 19.68 -12.46
C GLY A 134 -7.73 19.31 -13.94
N SER A 135 -7.93 18.03 -14.29
CA SER A 135 -7.94 17.53 -15.67
C SER A 135 -9.37 17.35 -16.24
N ASN A 136 -10.36 18.07 -15.72
CA ASN A 136 -11.75 18.09 -16.23
C ASN A 136 -12.11 19.44 -16.84
#